data_AF-A0A3D4UL20-F1
#
_entry.id   AF-A0A3D4UL20-F1
#
_cell.length_a   1.000
_cell.length_b   1.000
_cell.length_c   1.000
_cell.angle_alpha   90.00
_cell.angle_beta   90.00
_cell.angle_gamma   90.00
#
_symmetry.space_group_name_H-M   'P 1'
#
loop_
_entity.id
_entity.type
_entity.pdbx_description
1 polymer ?
#
loop_
_entity_poly.entity_id
_entity_poly.type
_entity_poly.pdbx_seq_one_letter_code
_entity_poly.pdbx_strand_id
1 'polypeptide(L)'
;MSDHMDINSSQGDPGAPEGDSNIFLNLNQTDSTGIPSLKNAPESAISSKTTESKVSVHMAVALGVVAVGALLIYAMRYIGMKAGLDEKVVAIEYTSQSNNSEFNKRFGKVMGELDESTVAVQLSEYESFVDAPFSRPGTIGQKDVVRTDPGMSEAERMALQREHELELERQRRHDAVVSEAYSFKLQGVVGGSRPAARVSGQAIAMGSKLGSYFEVVKITGRSVVIEGDGMRFELAMGQDTVQLD
;
A
#
# COMPACT_ATOMS: atom_id res chain seq x y z
N MET A 1 16.11 -35.67 51.06
CA MET A 1 16.79 -36.55 50.08
C MET A 1 16.62 -35.86 48.73
N SER A 2 17.27 -34.72 48.50
CA SER A 2 18.73 -34.52 48.31
C SER A 2 19.15 -34.90 46.89
N ASP A 3 19.26 -33.88 46.03
CA ASP A 3 20.22 -33.68 44.92
C ASP A 3 19.64 -32.53 44.07
N HIS A 4 20.07 -31.25 44.19
CA HIS A 4 21.37 -30.66 43.86
C HIS A 4 21.88 -31.03 42.46
N MET A 5 21.54 -30.21 41.47
CA MET A 5 22.45 -29.84 40.38
C MET A 5 22.26 -28.37 40.05
N ASP A 6 23.27 -27.59 40.45
CA ASP A 6 23.48 -26.20 40.09
C ASP A 6 24.28 -26.08 38.77
N ILE A 7 24.28 -24.85 38.24
CA ILE A 7 25.29 -24.23 37.38
C ILE A 7 25.29 -24.62 35.89
N ASN A 8 24.81 -23.70 35.04
CA ASN A 8 25.74 -23.06 34.10
C ASN A 8 25.27 -21.64 33.70
N SER A 9 25.72 -20.66 34.48
CA SER A 9 25.67 -19.24 34.17
C SER A 9 26.81 -18.89 33.21
N SER A 10 26.53 -18.78 31.91
CA SER A 10 27.46 -18.18 30.95
C SER A 10 27.36 -16.67 31.01
N GLN A 11 28.19 -16.09 31.88
CA GLN A 11 28.46 -14.68 32.02
C GLN A 11 29.36 -14.23 30.86
N GLY A 12 28.77 -13.53 29.88
CA GLY A 12 29.47 -12.85 28.79
C GLY A 12 29.61 -11.36 29.09
N ASP A 13 30.87 -10.96 29.21
CA ASP A 13 31.45 -9.68 29.61
C ASP A 13 30.93 -8.43 28.84
N PRO A 14 30.67 -7.29 29.53
CA PRO A 14 30.33 -6.00 28.92
C PRO A 14 31.60 -5.20 28.53
N GLY A 15 31.87 -5.11 27.23
CA GLY A 15 32.93 -4.24 26.68
C GLY A 15 32.39 -3.21 25.69
N ALA A 16 32.18 -1.98 26.16
CA ALA A 16 32.16 -0.76 25.32
C ALA A 16 33.61 -0.47 24.84
N PRO A 17 33.85 0.28 23.73
CA PRO A 17 33.52 1.70 23.67
C PRO A 17 33.04 2.24 22.30
N GLU A 18 32.28 3.32 22.39
CA GLU A 18 32.30 4.54 21.56
C GLU A 18 33.00 4.48 20.20
N GLY A 19 32.19 4.60 19.14
CA GLY A 19 32.62 4.86 17.77
C GLY A 19 31.87 6.05 17.17
N ASP A 20 31.93 7.21 17.84
CA ASP A 20 31.57 8.51 17.27
C ASP A 20 32.58 8.89 16.18
N SER A 21 32.44 8.31 14.99
CA SER A 21 33.09 8.84 13.79
C SER A 21 32.24 9.96 13.20
N ASN A 22 32.41 11.12 13.83
CA ASN A 22 32.22 12.45 13.30
C ASN A 22 32.70 12.58 11.84
N ILE A 23 31.82 12.39 10.87
CA ILE A 23 32.02 12.87 9.49
C ILE A 23 31.50 14.32 9.44
N PHE A 24 32.10 15.18 10.24
CA PHE A 24 32.00 16.61 10.04
C PHE A 24 33.00 16.98 8.94
N LEU A 25 32.48 17.40 7.79
CA LEU A 25 33.20 18.23 6.83
C LEU A 25 33.77 19.45 7.58
N ASN A 26 35.05 19.38 7.90
CA ASN A 26 35.80 20.48 8.46
C ASN A 26 36.31 21.33 7.28
N LEU A 27 35.47 22.26 6.83
CA LEU A 27 35.74 23.16 5.69
C LEU A 27 36.30 24.52 6.14
N ASN A 28 37.13 24.52 7.17
CA ASN A 28 37.88 25.69 7.64
C ASN A 28 39.39 25.44 7.52
N GLN A 29 39.92 25.58 6.30
CA GLN A 29 41.29 26.02 6.05
C GLN A 29 41.17 27.33 5.24
N THR A 30 41.01 28.47 5.91
CA THR A 30 42.08 29.40 6.28
C THR A 30 42.91 29.87 5.11
N ASP A 31 42.62 31.12 4.75
CA ASP A 31 43.47 32.07 4.05
C ASP A 31 44.97 31.88 4.33
N SER A 32 45.73 31.61 3.26
CA SER A 32 47.18 31.80 3.23
C SER A 32 47.48 32.98 2.34
N THR A 33 47.72 34.12 2.99
CA THR A 33 48.15 35.39 2.41
C THR A 33 49.48 35.29 1.66
N GLY A 34 49.62 36.06 0.57
CA GLY A 34 50.94 36.50 0.10
C GLY A 34 50.98 36.91 -1.36
N ILE A 35 50.67 38.19 -1.65
CA ILE A 35 51.40 39.14 -2.51
C ILE A 35 50.48 40.35 -2.83
N PRO A 36 50.92 41.60 -2.58
CA PRO A 36 50.20 42.81 -2.96
C PRO A 36 50.67 43.34 -4.34
N SER A 37 49.76 43.93 -5.12
CA SER A 37 50.06 44.82 -6.26
C SER A 37 48.85 45.73 -6.46
N LEU A 38 48.81 46.93 -5.87
CA LEU A 38 49.36 48.22 -6.35
C LEU A 38 48.94 48.61 -7.77
N LYS A 39 48.00 49.58 -7.82
CA LYS A 39 47.97 50.77 -8.68
C LYS A 39 48.16 50.56 -10.20
N ASN A 40 47.11 50.88 -10.97
CA ASN A 40 47.08 52.09 -11.81
C ASN A 40 45.73 52.28 -12.53
N ALA A 41 45.36 53.56 -12.67
CA ALA A 41 44.13 54.21 -13.14
C ALA A 41 43.89 54.05 -14.68
N PRO A 42 42.97 54.78 -15.37
CA PRO A 42 42.01 55.81 -14.95
C PRO A 42 40.57 55.69 -15.54
N GLU A 43 39.78 56.69 -15.19
CA GLU A 43 38.42 57.06 -15.55
C GLU A 43 37.99 56.84 -17.01
N SER A 44 36.72 56.46 -17.20
CA SER A 44 35.92 56.88 -18.34
C SER A 44 34.48 57.04 -17.88
N ALA A 45 34.10 58.30 -17.72
CA ALA A 45 32.75 58.75 -17.48
C ALA A 45 31.85 58.35 -18.66
N ILE A 46 30.85 57.52 -18.40
CA ILE A 46 29.60 57.54 -19.18
C ILE A 46 28.46 57.62 -18.19
N SER A 47 28.04 58.87 -17.99
CA SER A 47 26.76 59.26 -17.46
C SER A 47 25.64 58.54 -18.22
N SER A 48 24.96 57.62 -17.55
CA SER A 48 23.56 57.37 -17.83
C SER A 48 22.85 57.36 -16.48
N LYS A 49 22.03 58.38 -16.27
CA LYS A 49 21.19 58.56 -15.09
C LYS A 49 20.04 57.55 -15.21
N THR A 50 20.33 56.27 -14.97
CA THR A 50 19.31 55.25 -14.80
C THR A 50 18.83 55.37 -13.37
N THR A 51 17.56 55.71 -13.20
CA THR A 51 16.88 55.75 -11.91
C THR A 51 17.12 54.41 -11.22
N GLU A 52 18.01 54.37 -10.23
CA GLU A 52 18.23 53.20 -9.37
C GLU A 52 16.92 52.93 -8.62
N SER A 53 16.05 52.11 -9.21
CA SER A 53 15.03 51.45 -8.41
C SER A 53 15.80 50.47 -7.53
N LYS A 54 15.81 50.73 -6.23
CA LYS A 54 16.35 49.84 -5.19
C LYS A 54 15.46 48.60 -5.07
N VAL A 55 15.27 47.87 -6.16
CA VAL A 55 14.70 46.54 -6.11
C VAL A 55 15.86 45.63 -5.77
N SER A 56 15.92 45.22 -4.50
CA SER A 56 16.89 44.22 -4.04
C SER A 56 16.86 43.03 -5.00
N VAL A 57 18.03 42.61 -5.49
CA VAL A 57 18.17 41.47 -6.41
C VAL A 57 17.45 40.23 -5.85
N HIS A 58 17.42 40.07 -4.53
CA HIS A 58 16.67 39.01 -3.85
C HIS A 58 15.16 39.09 -4.10
N MET A 59 14.61 40.30 -4.20
CA MET A 59 13.19 40.53 -4.47
C MET A 59 12.84 40.17 -5.92
N ALA A 60 13.72 40.49 -6.88
CA ALA A 60 13.56 40.08 -8.27
C ALA A 60 13.62 38.55 -8.46
N VAL A 61 14.56 37.88 -7.78
CA VAL A 61 14.68 36.42 -7.81
C VAL A 61 13.47 35.75 -7.16
N ALA A 62 13.03 36.23 -5.99
CA ALA A 62 11.86 35.71 -5.30
C ALA A 62 10.59 35.83 -6.18
N LEU A 63 10.41 36.97 -6.84
CA LEU A 63 9.27 37.20 -7.73
C LEU A 63 9.34 36.28 -8.97
N GLY A 64 10.54 36.02 -9.50
CA GLY A 64 10.76 35.05 -10.57
C GLY A 64 10.36 33.62 -10.18
N VAL A 65 10.77 33.15 -8.99
CA VAL A 65 10.43 31.80 -8.50
C VAL A 65 8.92 31.67 -8.28
N VAL A 66 8.27 32.68 -7.70
CA VAL A 66 6.81 32.69 -7.51
C VAL A 66 6.08 32.65 -8.85
N ALA A 67 6.53 33.41 -9.85
CA ALA A 67 5.93 33.42 -11.17
C ALA A 67 6.03 32.06 -11.88
N VAL A 68 7.20 31.41 -11.81
CA VAL A 68 7.40 30.06 -12.40
C VAL A 68 6.55 29.02 -11.67
N GLY A 69 6.50 29.06 -10.34
CA GLY A 69 5.67 28.16 -9.55
C GLY A 69 4.18 28.29 -9.84
N ALA A 70 3.66 29.52 -9.92
CA ALA A 70 2.27 29.79 -10.26
C ALA A 70 1.91 29.27 -11.67
N LEU A 71 2.83 29.43 -12.64
CA LEU A 71 2.64 28.96 -14.01
C LEU A 71 2.55 27.43 -14.09
N LEU A 72 3.41 26.71 -13.36
CA LEU A 72 3.38 25.24 -13.31
C LEU A 72 2.08 24.71 -12.68
N ILE A 73 1.67 25.27 -11.55
CA ILE A 73 0.42 24.88 -10.87
C ILE A 73 -0.78 25.13 -11.79
N TYR A 74 -0.79 26.27 -12.49
CA TYR A 74 -1.85 26.59 -13.45
C TYR A 74 -1.90 25.59 -14.62
N ALA A 75 -0.74 25.19 -15.16
CA ALA A 75 -0.67 24.21 -16.24
C ALA A 75 -1.21 22.83 -15.83
N MET A 76 -0.87 22.35 -14.63
CA MET A 76 -1.39 21.08 -14.10
C MET A 76 -2.90 21.13 -13.91
N ARG A 77 -3.43 22.24 -13.38
CA ARG A 77 -4.87 22.44 -13.22
C ARG A 77 -5.59 22.45 -14.57
N TYR A 78 -5.03 23.13 -15.56
CA TYR A 78 -5.61 23.22 -16.89
C TYR A 78 -5.64 21.86 -17.61
N ILE A 79 -4.56 21.07 -17.50
CA ILE A 79 -4.50 19.71 -18.05
C ILE A 79 -5.48 18.78 -17.33
N GLY A 80 -5.55 18.85 -16.00
CA GLY A 80 -6.49 18.05 -15.21
C GLY A 80 -7.96 18.34 -15.55
N MET A 81 -8.31 19.60 -15.81
CA MET A 81 -9.66 19.97 -16.24
C MET A 81 -9.98 19.52 -17.67
N LYS A 82 -8.99 19.50 -18.57
CA LYS A 82 -9.16 19.00 -19.94
C LYS A 82 -9.12 17.48 -20.08
N ALA A 83 -8.59 16.78 -19.07
CA ALA A 83 -8.72 15.34 -18.94
C ALA A 83 -10.12 14.92 -18.45
N GLY A 84 -11.05 15.87 -18.29
CA GLY A 84 -12.48 15.59 -18.22
C GLY A 84 -12.90 14.83 -19.47
N LEU A 85 -13.03 13.52 -19.29
CA LEU A 85 -13.50 12.51 -20.23
C LEU A 85 -14.43 13.13 -21.29
N ASP A 86 -13.99 13.07 -22.54
CA ASP A 86 -14.92 12.98 -23.66
C ASP A 86 -15.60 11.61 -23.52
N GLU A 87 -16.46 11.51 -22.51
CA GLU A 87 -17.34 10.37 -22.27
C GLU A 87 -18.31 10.43 -23.43
N LYS A 88 -17.88 9.80 -24.52
CA LYS A 88 -18.74 9.45 -25.63
C LYS A 88 -19.81 8.60 -24.97
N VAL A 89 -20.94 9.24 -24.63
CA VAL A 89 -22.13 8.60 -24.11
C VAL A 89 -22.52 7.62 -25.21
N VAL A 90 -21.97 6.42 -25.13
CA VAL A 90 -22.50 5.27 -25.83
C VAL A 90 -23.84 5.11 -25.14
N ALA A 91 -24.87 5.70 -25.75
CA ALA A 91 -26.22 5.31 -25.47
C ALA A 91 -26.22 3.80 -25.73
N ILE A 92 -26.08 3.03 -24.64
CA ILE A 92 -26.28 1.59 -24.67
C ILE A 92 -27.77 1.49 -24.95
N GLU A 93 -28.09 1.50 -26.23
CA GLU A 93 -29.40 1.21 -26.74
C GLU A 93 -29.59 -0.27 -26.42
N TYR A 94 -30.12 -0.53 -25.20
CA TYR A 94 -30.57 -1.84 -24.79
C TYR A 94 -31.73 -2.19 -25.72
N THR A 95 -31.39 -2.70 -26.90
CA THR A 95 -32.32 -3.46 -27.70
C THR A 95 -32.58 -4.72 -26.89
N SER A 96 -33.58 -4.63 -26.02
CA SER A 96 -34.11 -5.78 -25.34
C SER A 96 -34.52 -6.74 -26.45
N GLN A 97 -33.74 -7.80 -26.64
CA GLN A 97 -34.09 -8.95 -27.47
C GLN A 97 -35.20 -9.74 -26.75
N SER A 98 -36.27 -9.03 -26.35
CA SER A 98 -37.33 -9.46 -25.43
C SER A 98 -38.54 -9.98 -26.18
N ASN A 99 -38.31 -10.82 -27.19
CA ASN A 99 -39.37 -11.59 -27.83
C ASN A 99 -39.05 -13.08 -27.89
N ASN A 100 -38.17 -13.55 -27.01
CA ASN A 100 -37.87 -14.96 -26.89
C ASN A 100 -38.86 -15.60 -25.90
N SER A 101 -39.75 -16.45 -26.39
CA SER A 101 -40.80 -17.10 -25.58
C SER A 101 -40.25 -17.88 -24.38
N GLU A 102 -38.99 -18.32 -24.45
CA GLU A 102 -38.29 -18.94 -23.33
C GLU A 102 -38.08 -17.99 -22.16
N PHE A 103 -37.83 -16.70 -22.41
CA PHE A 103 -37.63 -15.72 -21.35
C PHE A 103 -38.92 -15.53 -20.55
N ASN A 104 -40.08 -15.42 -21.21
CA ASN A 104 -41.38 -15.30 -20.53
C ASN A 104 -41.71 -16.54 -19.70
N LYS A 105 -41.33 -17.75 -20.16
CA LYS A 105 -41.49 -18.98 -19.38
C LYS A 105 -40.59 -19.01 -18.15
N ARG A 106 -39.32 -18.60 -18.28
CA ARG A 106 -38.38 -18.53 -17.16
C ARG A 106 -38.77 -17.45 -16.16
N PHE A 107 -39.17 -16.29 -16.63
CA PHE A 107 -39.64 -15.19 -15.81
C PHE A 107 -40.91 -15.55 -15.04
N GLY A 108 -41.89 -16.17 -15.70
CA GLY A 108 -43.09 -16.68 -15.04
C GLY A 108 -42.79 -17.76 -13.99
N LYS A 109 -41.83 -18.65 -14.27
CA LYS A 109 -41.38 -19.65 -13.29
C LYS A 109 -40.74 -19.00 -12.06
N VAL A 110 -39.84 -18.04 -12.25
CA VAL A 110 -39.15 -17.33 -11.14
C VAL A 110 -40.16 -16.53 -10.30
N MET A 111 -41.12 -15.86 -10.94
CA MET A 111 -42.16 -15.13 -10.21
C MET A 111 -43.09 -16.08 -9.43
N GLY A 112 -43.44 -17.24 -10.01
CA GLY A 112 -44.21 -18.26 -9.29
C GLY A 112 -43.44 -18.86 -8.11
N GLU A 113 -42.13 -19.10 -8.28
CA GLU A 113 -41.27 -19.61 -7.22
C GLU A 113 -41.05 -18.58 -6.10
N LEU A 114 -41.04 -17.28 -6.41
CA LEU A 114 -41.02 -16.21 -5.42
C LEU A 114 -42.34 -16.11 -4.64
N ASP A 115 -43.48 -16.25 -5.33
CA ASP A 115 -44.81 -16.22 -4.70
C ASP A 115 -45.03 -17.46 -3.80
N GLU A 116 -44.55 -18.62 -4.24
CA GLU A 116 -44.54 -19.85 -3.44
C GLU A 116 -43.51 -19.80 -2.29
N SER A 117 -42.39 -19.11 -2.49
CA SER A 117 -41.35 -18.86 -1.47
C SER A 117 -41.67 -17.66 -0.56
N THR A 118 -42.94 -17.29 -0.42
CA THR A 118 -43.42 -16.41 0.66
C THR A 118 -43.42 -17.16 2.00
N VAL A 119 -42.30 -17.79 2.34
CA VAL A 119 -41.97 -18.14 3.71
C VAL A 119 -41.82 -16.81 4.41
N ALA A 120 -42.76 -16.46 5.28
CA ALA A 120 -42.63 -15.33 6.16
C ALA A 120 -41.36 -15.54 6.99
N VAL A 121 -40.24 -14.94 6.54
CA VAL A 121 -39.03 -14.80 7.33
C VAL A 121 -39.42 -13.84 8.45
N GLN A 122 -39.99 -14.41 9.51
CA GLN A 122 -40.12 -13.73 10.78
C GLN A 122 -38.70 -13.44 11.23
N LEU A 123 -38.24 -12.23 10.91
CA LEU A 123 -37.09 -11.63 11.56
C LEU A 123 -37.50 -11.53 13.03
N SER A 124 -37.13 -12.53 13.82
CA SER A 124 -37.27 -12.49 15.27
C SER A 124 -36.62 -11.19 15.73
N GLU A 125 -37.45 -10.38 16.34
CA GLU A 125 -37.23 -8.99 16.70
C GLU A 125 -35.84 -8.77 17.34
N TYR A 126 -35.19 -7.65 16.97
CA TYR A 126 -34.10 -6.98 17.69
C TYR A 126 -32.62 -7.29 17.35
N GLU A 127 -32.27 -7.77 16.16
CA GLU A 127 -30.91 -7.48 15.63
C GLU A 127 -30.93 -6.14 14.90
N SER A 128 -30.24 -5.16 15.48
CA SER A 128 -30.10 -3.78 15.05
C SER A 128 -29.98 -3.64 13.53
N PHE A 129 -30.93 -2.91 12.93
CA PHE A 129 -30.79 -2.39 11.58
C PHE A 129 -29.45 -1.66 11.46
N VAL A 130 -28.55 -2.26 10.69
CA VAL A 130 -27.23 -1.71 10.42
C VAL A 130 -27.41 -0.44 9.58
N ASP A 131 -26.68 0.60 9.95
CA ASP A 131 -26.78 2.03 9.59
C ASP A 131 -26.71 2.41 8.09
N ALA A 132 -26.88 1.48 7.14
CA ALA A 132 -26.74 1.79 5.72
C ALA A 132 -27.64 0.92 4.81
N PRO A 133 -28.95 1.23 4.68
CA PRO A 133 -29.90 0.47 3.85
C PRO A 133 -29.66 0.55 2.34
N PHE A 134 -28.65 1.31 1.87
CA PHE A 134 -28.35 1.51 0.44
C PHE A 134 -26.89 1.25 0.05
N SER A 135 -26.09 0.66 0.94
CA SER A 135 -24.77 0.18 0.53
C SER A 135 -24.96 -0.99 -0.42
N ARG A 136 -24.54 -0.82 -1.68
CA ARG A 136 -24.54 -1.91 -2.67
C ARG A 136 -23.82 -3.11 -2.04
N PRO A 137 -24.44 -4.31 -2.00
CA PRO A 137 -23.80 -5.51 -1.46
C PRO A 137 -22.67 -5.92 -2.42
N GLY A 138 -21.53 -5.27 -2.29
CA GLY A 138 -20.26 -5.75 -2.79
C GLY A 138 -19.82 -6.85 -1.85
N THR A 139 -20.13 -8.09 -2.22
CA THR A 139 -19.29 -9.28 -2.04
C THR A 139 -18.40 -9.33 -0.78
N ILE A 140 -19.00 -9.16 0.40
CA ILE A 140 -18.34 -9.51 1.67
C ILE A 140 -19.37 -10.24 2.53
N GLY A 141 -19.16 -11.55 2.65
CA GLY A 141 -19.83 -12.38 3.64
C GLY A 141 -21.29 -12.68 3.33
N GLN A 142 -21.54 -13.55 2.35
CA GLN A 142 -22.58 -14.56 2.58
C GLN A 142 -22.14 -15.32 3.84
N LYS A 143 -22.60 -14.87 5.01
CA LYS A 143 -22.75 -15.77 6.14
C LYS A 143 -23.75 -16.80 5.64
N ASP A 144 -23.26 -17.95 5.16
CA ASP A 144 -24.10 -19.11 4.96
C ASP A 144 -24.75 -19.39 6.30
N VAL A 145 -26.00 -18.95 6.43
CA VAL A 145 -26.86 -19.37 7.52
C VAL A 145 -26.99 -20.86 7.32
N VAL A 146 -26.21 -21.61 8.09
CA VAL A 146 -26.23 -23.07 8.12
C VAL A 146 -27.69 -23.46 8.30
N ARG A 147 -28.34 -23.88 7.20
CA ARG A 147 -29.71 -24.37 7.20
C ARG A 147 -29.71 -25.57 8.14
N THR A 148 -30.16 -25.33 9.36
CA THR A 148 -30.21 -26.36 10.38
C THR A 148 -31.41 -27.22 10.06
N ASP A 149 -31.18 -28.36 9.43
CA ASP A 149 -32.24 -29.33 9.20
C ASP A 149 -32.81 -29.75 10.57
N PRO A 150 -34.14 -29.74 10.75
CA PRO A 150 -34.78 -29.99 12.04
C PRO A 150 -34.63 -31.43 12.57
N GLY A 151 -33.89 -32.30 11.86
CA GLY A 151 -33.64 -33.69 12.24
C GLY A 151 -32.23 -34.01 12.77
N MET A 152 -31.29 -33.05 12.81
CA MET A 152 -29.90 -33.33 13.24
C MET A 152 -29.77 -33.55 14.74
N SER A 153 -29.03 -34.58 15.14
CA SER A 153 -28.69 -34.85 16.54
C SER A 153 -27.76 -33.76 17.12
N GLU A 154 -27.82 -33.52 18.43
CA GLU A 154 -26.97 -32.50 19.08
C GLU A 154 -25.46 -32.75 18.89
N ALA A 155 -25.05 -34.02 18.78
CA ALA A 155 -23.67 -34.40 18.51
C ALA A 155 -23.20 -34.00 17.10
N GLU A 156 -24.08 -34.11 16.11
CA GLU A 156 -23.82 -33.75 14.72
C GLU A 156 -23.76 -32.22 14.55
N ARG A 157 -24.62 -31.49 15.28
CA ARG A 157 -24.56 -30.02 15.35
C ARG A 157 -23.24 -29.51 15.93
N MET A 158 -22.74 -30.12 17.00
CA MET A 158 -21.44 -29.74 17.57
C MET A 158 -20.26 -30.09 16.65
N ALA A 159 -20.35 -31.17 15.87
CA ALA A 159 -19.33 -31.52 14.90
C ALA A 159 -19.26 -30.49 13.75
N LEU A 160 -20.41 -30.12 13.20
CA LEU A 160 -20.50 -29.10 12.14
C LEU A 160 -20.07 -27.71 12.62
N GLN A 161 -20.41 -27.33 13.86
CA GLN A 161 -19.95 -26.06 14.43
C GLN A 161 -18.42 -26.00 14.54
N ARG A 162 -17.77 -27.08 15.02
CA ARG A 162 -16.30 -27.12 15.08
C ARG A 162 -15.65 -27.10 13.71
N GLU A 163 -16.22 -27.79 12.73
CA GLU A 163 -15.71 -27.77 11.36
C GLU A 163 -15.79 -26.35 10.77
N HIS A 164 -16.93 -25.68 10.95
CA HIS A 164 -17.11 -24.31 10.50
C HIS A 164 -16.19 -23.31 11.22
N GLU A 165 -15.97 -23.47 12.52
CA GLU A 165 -15.01 -22.65 13.28
C GLU A 165 -13.58 -22.81 12.75
N LEU A 166 -13.15 -24.05 12.48
CA LEU A 166 -11.83 -24.32 11.91
C LEU A 166 -11.69 -23.71 10.50
N GLU A 167 -12.74 -23.73 9.71
CA GLU A 167 -12.74 -23.13 8.37
C GLU A 167 -12.67 -21.60 8.42
N LEU A 168 -13.43 -20.98 9.32
CA LEU A 168 -13.34 -19.53 9.57
C LEU A 168 -11.96 -19.12 10.06
N GLU A 169 -11.30 -19.90 10.92
CA GLU A 169 -9.94 -19.61 11.36
C GLU A 169 -8.92 -19.68 10.23
N ARG A 170 -9.06 -20.65 9.33
CA ARG A 170 -8.19 -20.76 8.13
C ARG A 170 -8.40 -19.57 7.21
N GLN A 171 -9.66 -19.18 6.95
CA GLN A 171 -9.97 -18.01 6.13
C GLN A 171 -9.39 -16.73 6.75
N ARG A 172 -9.56 -16.52 8.06
CA ARG A 172 -8.96 -15.37 8.76
C ARG A 172 -7.44 -15.33 8.65
N ARG A 173 -6.77 -16.49 8.78
CA ARG A 173 -5.31 -16.57 8.59
C ARG A 173 -4.92 -16.24 7.16
N HIS A 174 -5.61 -16.82 6.19
CA HIS A 174 -5.39 -16.55 4.77
C HIS A 174 -5.54 -15.05 4.47
N ASP A 175 -6.63 -14.43 4.90
CA ASP A 175 -6.88 -13.00 4.70
C ASP A 175 -5.84 -12.12 5.40
N ALA A 176 -5.39 -12.51 6.60
CA ALA A 176 -4.32 -11.81 7.31
C ALA A 176 -3.00 -11.87 6.53
N VAL A 177 -2.60 -13.05 6.06
CA VAL A 177 -1.39 -13.25 5.25
C VAL A 177 -1.47 -12.42 3.97
N VAL A 178 -2.57 -12.53 3.23
CA VAL A 178 -2.78 -11.77 1.98
C VAL A 178 -2.71 -10.26 2.23
N SER A 179 -3.42 -9.75 3.24
CA SER A 179 -3.41 -8.32 3.58
C SER A 179 -2.03 -7.81 3.99
N GLU A 180 -1.26 -8.61 4.73
CA GLU A 180 0.13 -8.27 5.11
C GLU A 180 1.04 -8.27 3.88
N ALA A 181 0.89 -9.23 2.95
CA ALA A 181 1.65 -9.26 1.69
C ALA A 181 1.48 -7.97 0.87
N TYR A 182 0.23 -7.48 0.74
CA TYR A 182 -0.09 -6.25 0.02
C TYR A 182 0.40 -4.98 0.74
N SER A 183 0.68 -5.05 2.04
CA SER A 183 1.22 -3.92 2.79
C SER A 183 2.70 -3.67 2.50
N PHE A 184 3.43 -4.69 2.03
CA PHE A 184 4.86 -4.56 1.75
C PHE A 184 5.12 -3.76 0.47
N LYS A 185 6.09 -2.85 0.55
CA LYS A 185 6.53 -2.05 -0.60
C LYS A 185 8.01 -2.22 -0.85
N LEU A 186 8.35 -2.68 -2.06
CA LEU A 186 9.73 -2.78 -2.50
C LEU A 186 10.27 -1.38 -2.85
N GLN A 187 11.26 -0.91 -2.08
CA GLN A 187 11.87 0.40 -2.27
C GLN A 187 13.12 0.33 -3.16
N GLY A 188 13.85 -0.78 -3.11
CA GLY A 188 15.04 -0.96 -3.94
C GLY A 188 15.63 -2.36 -3.80
N VAL A 189 16.41 -2.74 -4.81
CA VAL A 189 17.17 -3.99 -4.84
C VAL A 189 18.63 -3.67 -5.10
N VAL A 190 19.50 -4.22 -4.28
CA VAL A 190 20.95 -4.17 -4.43
C VAL A 190 21.37 -5.50 -5.06
N GLY A 191 21.76 -5.43 -6.34
CA GLY A 191 22.29 -6.58 -7.07
C GLY A 191 23.71 -6.98 -6.61
N GLY A 192 24.23 -8.06 -7.20
CA GLY A 192 25.59 -8.56 -6.95
C GLY A 192 25.63 -10.06 -6.65
N SER A 193 26.76 -10.55 -6.17
CA SER A 193 26.91 -11.98 -5.79
C SER A 193 26.08 -12.36 -4.56
N ARG A 194 25.68 -11.38 -3.75
CA ARG A 194 24.84 -11.55 -2.56
C ARG A 194 23.70 -10.54 -2.65
N PRO A 195 22.61 -10.85 -3.37
CA PRO A 195 21.54 -9.90 -3.58
C PRO A 195 20.84 -9.57 -2.25
N ALA A 196 20.49 -8.29 -2.08
CA ALA A 196 19.74 -7.79 -0.94
C ALA A 196 18.65 -6.83 -1.43
N ALA A 197 17.56 -6.69 -0.70
CA ALA A 197 16.45 -5.81 -1.04
C ALA A 197 16.06 -4.95 0.15
N ARG A 198 15.44 -3.80 -0.11
CA ARG A 198 14.84 -2.94 0.91
C ARG A 198 13.34 -2.97 0.74
N VAL A 199 12.66 -3.64 1.67
CA VAL A 199 11.19 -3.78 1.67
C VAL A 199 10.64 -3.08 2.90
N SER A 200 9.73 -2.14 2.69
CA SER A 200 9.11 -1.33 3.76
C SER A 200 10.13 -0.71 4.73
N GLY A 201 11.28 -0.28 4.21
CA GLY A 201 12.35 0.36 4.99
C GLY A 201 13.39 -0.60 5.58
N GLN A 202 13.12 -1.90 5.63
CA GLN A 202 14.01 -2.92 6.19
C GLN A 202 14.88 -3.56 5.10
N ALA A 203 16.18 -3.69 5.37
CA ALA A 203 17.10 -4.42 4.49
C ALA A 203 16.99 -5.93 4.78
N ILE A 204 16.69 -6.71 3.74
CA ILE A 204 16.48 -8.15 3.81
C ILE A 204 17.34 -8.86 2.75
N ALA A 205 17.81 -10.06 3.06
CA ALA A 205 18.52 -10.93 2.14
C ALA A 205 17.66 -12.16 1.79
N MET A 206 18.09 -12.97 0.82
CA MET A 206 17.45 -14.26 0.55
C MET A 206 17.49 -15.15 1.81
N GLY A 207 16.39 -15.82 2.11
CA GLY A 207 16.17 -16.63 3.32
C GLY A 207 15.90 -15.83 4.60
N SER A 208 15.85 -14.49 4.52
CA SER A 208 15.46 -13.68 5.68
C SER A 208 13.95 -13.69 5.86
N LYS A 209 13.50 -13.64 7.11
CA LYS A 209 12.09 -13.44 7.44
C LYS A 209 11.68 -11.99 7.20
N LEU A 210 10.51 -11.80 6.61
CA LEU A 210 9.87 -10.52 6.38
C LEU A 210 8.51 -10.52 7.10
N GLY A 211 8.37 -9.65 8.10
CA GLY A 211 7.19 -9.67 8.97
C GLY A 211 7.09 -10.96 9.78
N SER A 212 5.85 -11.42 10.01
CA SER A 212 5.59 -12.60 10.84
C SER A 212 5.48 -13.90 10.03
N TYR A 213 5.02 -13.80 8.78
CA TYR A 213 4.60 -14.97 7.99
C TYR A 213 5.47 -15.27 6.78
N PHE A 214 6.29 -14.30 6.33
CA PHE A 214 6.97 -14.42 5.04
C PHE A 214 8.45 -14.72 5.15
N GLU A 215 8.95 -15.50 4.21
CA GLU A 215 10.37 -15.72 3.96
C GLU A 215 10.73 -15.29 2.53
N VAL A 216 11.88 -14.66 2.37
CA VAL A 216 12.36 -14.22 1.05
C VAL A 216 12.96 -15.41 0.29
N VAL A 217 12.26 -15.88 -0.73
CA VAL A 217 12.72 -17.03 -1.53
C VAL A 217 13.72 -16.60 -2.60
N LYS A 218 13.44 -15.51 -3.31
CA LYS A 218 14.25 -15.10 -4.47
C LYS A 218 14.28 -13.59 -4.62
N ILE A 219 15.46 -13.05 -4.94
CA ILE A 219 15.65 -11.64 -5.31
C ILE A 219 16.16 -11.60 -6.75
N THR A 220 15.37 -11.01 -7.67
CA THR A 220 15.70 -10.98 -9.11
C THR A 220 15.62 -9.56 -9.63
N GLY A 221 16.76 -8.90 -9.84
CA GLY A 221 16.84 -7.61 -10.53
C GLY A 221 16.04 -6.51 -9.84
N ARG A 222 14.75 -6.38 -10.18
CA ARG A 222 13.81 -5.37 -9.67
C ARG A 222 12.58 -5.97 -8.98
N SER A 223 12.55 -7.29 -8.77
CA SER A 223 11.49 -7.97 -8.03
C SER A 223 12.02 -8.88 -6.94
N VAL A 224 11.19 -9.10 -5.93
CA VAL A 224 11.45 -10.00 -4.80
C VAL A 224 10.27 -10.95 -4.69
N VAL A 225 10.54 -12.25 -4.68
CA VAL A 225 9.54 -13.28 -4.42
C VAL A 225 9.62 -13.65 -2.95
N ILE A 226 8.51 -13.46 -2.25
CA ILE A 226 8.31 -13.88 -0.86
C ILE A 226 7.33 -15.04 -0.82
N GLU A 227 7.51 -15.94 0.13
CA GLU A 227 6.63 -17.09 0.35
C GLU A 227 6.13 -17.08 1.79
N GLY A 228 4.83 -17.30 1.98
CA GLY A 228 4.18 -17.37 3.29
C GLY A 228 2.93 -18.24 3.20
N ASP A 229 2.82 -19.19 4.12
CA ASP A 229 1.70 -20.15 4.19
C ASP A 229 1.43 -20.90 2.87
N GLY A 230 2.51 -21.21 2.12
CA GLY A 230 2.46 -21.90 0.83
C GLY A 230 2.09 -21.01 -0.37
N MET A 231 1.79 -19.73 -0.15
CA MET A 231 1.51 -18.76 -1.21
C MET A 231 2.77 -17.98 -1.56
N ARG A 232 2.94 -17.66 -2.85
CA ARG A 232 4.04 -16.84 -3.34
C ARG A 232 3.55 -15.49 -3.79
N PHE A 233 4.26 -14.44 -3.40
CA PHE A 233 3.95 -13.08 -3.81
C PHE A 233 5.18 -12.46 -4.47
N GLU A 234 4.99 -11.84 -5.63
CA GLU A 234 6.00 -11.04 -6.29
C GLU A 234 5.82 -9.56 -5.95
N LEU A 235 6.84 -9.01 -5.30
CA LEU A 235 6.98 -7.60 -5.04
C LEU A 235 7.82 -6.97 -6.15
N ALA A 236 7.23 -6.15 -7.00
CA ALA A 236 7.93 -5.44 -8.07
C ALA A 236 8.03 -3.94 -7.77
N MET A 237 9.17 -3.34 -8.12
CA MET A 237 9.43 -1.94 -7.78
C MET A 237 8.53 -0.99 -8.59
N GLY A 238 7.62 -0.30 -7.89
CA GLY A 238 6.67 0.64 -8.48
C GLY A 238 5.42 -0.01 -9.07
N GLN A 239 5.16 -1.28 -8.75
CA GLN A 239 3.94 -2.00 -9.12
C GLN A 239 3.27 -2.54 -7.85
N ASP A 240 1.98 -2.84 -7.96
CA ASP A 240 1.25 -3.52 -6.89
C ASP A 240 1.73 -4.96 -6.77
N THR A 241 1.70 -5.50 -5.55
CA THR A 241 2.08 -6.89 -5.26
C THR A 241 1.19 -7.84 -6.06
N VAL A 242 1.79 -8.84 -6.71
CA VAL A 242 1.06 -9.85 -7.48
C VAL A 242 1.20 -11.21 -6.80
N GLN A 243 0.09 -11.90 -6.58
CA GLN A 243 0.12 -13.29 -6.12
C GLN A 243 0.50 -14.20 -7.31
N LEU A 244 1.48 -15.06 -7.08
CA LEU A 244 1.90 -16.09 -8.03
C LEU A 244 1.24 -17.41 -7.62
N ASP A 245 0.52 -18.02 -8.57
CA ASP A 245 -0.05 -19.37 -8.44
C ASP A 245 1.03 -20.47 -8.53
#